data_AF-A0A941EXA4-F1
#
_entry.id   AF-A0A941EXA4-F1
#
_cell.length_a   1.000
_cell.length_b   1.000
_cell.length_c   1.000
_cell.angle_alpha   90.00
_cell.angle_beta   90.00
_cell.angle_gamma   90.00
#
_symmetry.space_group_name_H-M   'P 1'
#
loop_
_entity.id
_entity.type
_entity.pdbx_description
1 polymer ?
#
loop_
_entity_poly.entity_id
_entity_poly.type
_entity_poly.pdbx_seq_one_letter_code
_entity_poly.pdbx_strand_id
1 'polypeptide(L)' 'MTPPAAPPAVLPLPFALPPLAEIGPCQGCGGCLLTCPEHAIRPVGGRLLVRADACTGCGQCQEICPVDAIEMRART' A
#
# COMPACT_ATOMS: atom_id res chain seq x y z
N MET A 1 2.05 23.94 16.18
CA MET A 1 2.17 23.29 14.86
C MET A 1 1.94 21.80 15.06
N THR A 2 0.74 21.44 15.50
CA THR A 2 0.34 20.06 15.82
C THR A 2 -0.52 19.55 14.66
N PRO A 3 -0.21 18.38 14.06
CA PRO A 3 -1.04 17.80 13.01
C PRO A 3 -2.45 17.49 13.53
N PRO A 4 -3.52 17.66 12.73
CA PRO A 4 -4.86 17.23 13.13
C PRO A 4 -4.93 15.71 13.21
N ALA A 5 -5.48 15.23 14.31
CA ALA A 5 -5.71 13.83 14.63
C ALA A 5 -6.44 13.10 13.48
N ALA A 6 -5.95 11.90 13.14
CA ALA A 6 -6.69 10.93 12.34
C ALA A 6 -8.03 10.62 13.03
N PRO A 7 -9.20 10.68 12.33
CA PRO A 7 -10.45 10.22 12.92
C PRO A 7 -10.48 8.68 13.00
N PRO A 8 -11.07 8.10 14.07
CA PRO A 8 -11.26 6.66 14.16
C PRO A 8 -12.32 6.17 13.17
N ALA A 9 -12.00 5.10 12.46
CA ALA A 9 -12.90 4.42 11.54
C ALA A 9 -14.18 3.91 12.24
N VAL A 10 -15.33 4.45 11.86
CA VAL A 10 -16.65 3.80 12.02
C VAL A 10 -17.65 4.45 11.05
N LEU A 11 -17.79 3.89 9.85
CA LEU A 11 -19.03 4.01 9.08
C LEU A 11 -19.76 2.65 9.12
N PRO A 12 -20.96 2.58 9.71
CA PRO A 12 -21.74 1.35 9.79
C PRO A 12 -22.70 1.27 8.61
N LEU A 13 -22.39 0.46 7.60
CA LEU A 13 -23.38 0.09 6.58
C LEU A 13 -23.36 -1.42 6.31
N PRO A 14 -24.45 -2.14 6.62
CA PRO A 14 -24.60 -3.57 6.39
C PRO A 14 -25.24 -3.84 5.00
N PHE A 15 -25.15 -5.10 4.56
CA PHE A 15 -25.90 -5.73 3.45
C PHE A 15 -25.34 -5.68 2.01
N ALA A 16 -24.84 -6.86 1.61
CA ALA A 16 -24.72 -7.43 0.26
C ALA A 16 -23.38 -7.28 -0.50
N LEU A 17 -22.46 -8.21 -0.20
CA LEU A 17 -21.34 -8.61 -1.07
C LEU A 17 -21.83 -9.27 -2.36
N PRO A 18 -21.15 -9.09 -3.51
CA PRO A 18 -21.07 -10.12 -4.55
C PRO A 18 -19.95 -11.13 -4.26
N PRO A 19 -20.17 -12.45 -4.45
CA PRO A 19 -19.24 -13.51 -4.06
C PRO A 19 -18.31 -13.96 -5.19
N LEU A 20 -17.47 -13.08 -5.76
CA LEU A 20 -16.48 -13.49 -6.80
C LEU A 20 -15.18 -12.66 -6.86
N ALA A 21 -14.90 -11.79 -5.89
CA ALA A 21 -13.67 -10.99 -5.92
C ALA A 21 -13.04 -10.86 -4.54
N GLU A 22 -12.38 -11.91 -4.08
CA GLU A 22 -11.27 -11.72 -3.15
C GLU A 22 -10.11 -11.10 -3.94
N ILE A 23 -10.14 -9.78 -4.08
CA ILE A 23 -8.97 -9.02 -4.54
C ILE A 23 -8.07 -8.93 -3.31
N GLY A 24 -6.92 -9.61 -3.39
CA GLY A 24 -5.95 -9.72 -2.31
C GLY A 24 -5.39 -8.37 -1.80
N PRO A 25 -4.28 -8.40 -1.06
CA PRO A 25 -3.95 -7.39 -0.05
C PRO A 25 -3.61 -6.00 -0.61
N CYS A 26 -3.49 -5.77 -1.92
CA CYS A 26 -3.28 -4.44 -2.50
C CYS A 26 -4.59 -3.85 -3.08
N GLN A 27 -5.07 -2.76 -2.50
CA GLN A 27 -6.29 -2.05 -2.95
C GLN A 27 -6.03 -1.01 -4.07
N GLY A 28 -4.78 -0.84 -4.51
CA GLY A 28 -4.43 0.16 -5.53
C GLY A 28 -4.55 1.62 -5.07
N CYS A 29 -4.53 1.89 -3.76
CA CYS A 29 -4.72 3.23 -3.18
C CYS A 29 -3.61 4.24 -3.54
N GLY A 30 -2.46 3.77 -4.01
CA GLY A 30 -1.35 4.64 -4.44
C GLY A 30 -0.44 5.17 -3.33
N GLY A 31 -0.71 4.87 -2.05
CA GLY A 31 0.08 5.39 -0.92
C GLY A 31 1.58 5.09 -1.03
N CYS A 32 1.94 3.87 -1.41
CA CYS A 32 3.33 3.47 -1.60
C CYS A 32 4.02 4.22 -2.76
N LEU A 33 3.30 4.65 -3.80
CA LEU A 33 3.86 5.43 -4.91
C LEU A 33 4.22 6.85 -4.45
N LEU A 34 3.39 7.44 -3.59
CA LEU A 34 3.58 8.80 -3.09
C LEU A 34 4.67 8.88 -2.01
N THR A 35 4.76 7.85 -1.17
CA THR A 35 5.72 7.81 -0.05
C THR A 35 7.14 7.43 -0.48
N CYS A 36 7.32 6.75 -1.63
CA CYS A 36 8.66 6.30 -2.04
C CYS A 36 9.55 7.51 -2.43
N PRO A 37 10.61 7.83 -1.68
CA PRO A 37 11.46 9.00 -1.97
C PRO A 37 12.17 8.87 -3.33
N GLU A 38 12.59 7.65 -3.65
CA GLU A 38 13.28 7.31 -4.90
C GLU A 38 12.31 7.12 -6.08
N HIS A 39 11.00 7.22 -5.84
CA HIS A 39 9.95 6.96 -6.82
C HIS A 39 10.13 5.60 -7.55
N ALA A 40 10.66 4.60 -6.84
CA ALA A 40 11.06 3.30 -7.39
C ALA A 40 9.88 2.36 -7.71
N ILE A 41 8.65 2.72 -7.33
CA ILE A 41 7.46 1.86 -7.49
C ILE A 41 6.66 2.29 -8.73
N ARG A 42 6.26 1.31 -9.56
CA ARG A 42 5.44 1.53 -10.76
C ARG A 42 4.25 0.57 -10.83
N PRO A 43 3.04 1.04 -11.14
CA PRO A 43 1.89 0.17 -11.37
C PRO A 43 1.99 -0.47 -12.76
N VAL A 44 1.94 -1.80 -12.83
CA VAL A 44 1.99 -2.57 -14.08
C VAL A 44 1.00 -3.73 -14.00
N GLY A 45 -0.03 -3.73 -14.87
CA GLY A 45 -0.97 -4.84 -14.99
C GLY A 45 -1.67 -5.23 -13.69
N GLY A 46 -2.09 -4.24 -12.89
CA GLY A 46 -2.75 -4.47 -11.59
C GLY A 46 -1.81 -4.90 -10.46
N ARG A 47 -0.49 -4.85 -10.67
CA ARG A 47 0.55 -5.13 -9.66
C ARG A 47 1.46 -3.93 -9.49
N LEU A 48 2.25 -3.95 -8.42
CA LEU A 48 3.31 -2.99 -8.18
C LEU A 48 4.66 -3.62 -8.53
N LEU A 49 5.41 -2.96 -9.39
CA LEU A 49 6.76 -3.32 -9.75
C LEU A 49 7.73 -2.37 -9.05
N VAL A 50 8.71 -2.93 -8.35
CA VAL A 50 9.77 -2.17 -7.66
C VAL A 50 11.03 -2.20 -8.52
N ARG A 51 11.55 -1.02 -8.87
CA ARG A 51 12.80 -0.83 -9.59
C ARG A 51 13.99 -1.08 -8.66
N ALA A 52 14.67 -2.22 -8.85
CA ALA A 52 15.81 -2.60 -8.02
C ALA A 52 17.02 -1.66 -8.15
N ASP A 53 17.13 -0.94 -9.27
CA ASP A 53 18.16 0.07 -9.51
C ASP A 53 17.97 1.36 -8.69
N ALA A 54 16.74 1.64 -8.27
CA ALA A 54 16.38 2.83 -7.50
C ALA A 54 15.96 2.52 -6.05
N CYS A 55 15.49 1.31 -5.76
CA CYS A 55 15.02 0.95 -4.43
C CYS A 55 16.18 0.79 -3.45
N THR A 56 16.21 1.65 -2.42
CA THR A 56 17.21 1.60 -1.33
C THR A 56 16.84 0.63 -0.21
N GLY A 57 15.63 0.06 -0.25
CA GLY A 57 15.15 -0.84 0.81
C GLY A 57 14.69 -0.14 2.09
N CYS A 58 14.34 1.16 2.03
CA CYS A 58 14.02 1.97 3.21
C CYS A 58 12.75 1.57 3.98
N GLY A 59 11.87 0.72 3.41
CA GLY A 59 10.71 0.16 4.10
C GLY A 59 9.47 1.06 4.21
N GLN A 60 9.54 2.34 3.85
CA GLN A 60 8.38 3.25 4.02
C GLN A 60 7.12 2.83 3.25
N CYS A 61 7.28 2.16 2.11
CA CYS A 61 6.15 1.64 1.35
C CYS A 61 5.41 0.52 2.09
N GLN A 62 6.11 -0.27 2.91
CA GLN A 62 5.51 -1.27 3.79
C GLN A 62 4.76 -0.58 4.94
N GLU A 63 5.39 0.38 5.61
CA GLU A 63 4.79 1.07 6.76
C GLU A 63 3.50 1.82 6.42
N ILE A 64 3.43 2.44 5.23
CA ILE A 64 2.24 3.22 4.81
C ILE A 64 1.11 2.34 4.28
N CYS A 65 1.32 1.04 4.09
CA CYS A 65 0.32 0.17 3.48
C CYS A 65 -0.77 -0.18 4.51
N PRO A 66 -2.02 0.32 4.36
CA PRO A 66 -3.06 0.14 5.38
C PRO A 66 -3.61 -1.30 5.43
N VAL A 67 -3.13 -2.17 4.55
CA VAL A 67 -3.60 -3.54 4.30
C VAL A 67 -2.43 -4.51 4.23
N ASP A 68 -1.24 -4.08 4.65
CA ASP A 68 -0.03 -4.90 4.73
C ASP A 68 0.30 -5.68 3.45
N ALA A 69 0.07 -5.05 2.29
CA ALA A 69 0.24 -5.66 0.97
C ALA A 69 1.70 -5.86 0.53
N ILE A 70 2.64 -5.27 1.25
CA ILE A 70 4.04 -5.15 0.84
C ILE A 70 4.89 -5.88 1.87
N GLU A 71 5.57 -6.94 1.43
CA GLU A 71 6.51 -7.71 2.23
C GLU A 71 7.95 -7.38 1.81
N MET A 72 8.78 -6.92 2.74
CA MET A 72 10.20 -6.67 2.51
C MET A 72 10.99 -7.95 2.76
N ARG A 73 11.58 -8.52 1.70
CA ARG A 73 12.48 -9.69 1.83
C ARG A 73 13.93 -9.23 1.79
N ALA A 74 14.64 -9.46 2.89
CA ALA A 74 16.10 -9.35 2.92
C ALA A 74 16.68 -10.44 2.03
N ARG A 75 17.60 -10.06 1.13
CA ARG A 75 18.31 -11.00 0.27
C ARG A 75 19.41 -11.65 1.13
N THR A 76 19.16 -12.84 1.68
CA THR A 76 20.16 -13.63 2.39
C THR A 76 21.15 -14.31 1.45
#